data_AF-G0MWU6-F1
#
_entry.id   AF-G0MWU6-F1
#
_cell.length_a   1.000
_cell.length_b   1.000
_cell.length_c   1.000
_cell.angle_alpha   90.00
_cell.angle_beta   90.00
_cell.angle_gamma   90.00
#
_symmetry.space_group_name_H-M   'P 1'
#
loop_
_entity.id
_entity.type
_entity.pdbx_description
1 polymer ?
#
loop_
_entity_poly.entity_id
_entity_poly.type
_entity_poly.pdbx_seq_one_letter_code
_entity_poly.pdbx_strand_id
1 'polypeptide(L)'
;MMKTIIVYQFGCSLASAITFAEVARVWWAGLQLINVEGEVTKESVSISAAKNAITLASSCKICFIPFTENGIHCPRMIKECGHTVCELCVDNLLKVRDYTSLECPFCRKVTDVNGPAEMLPKNFALLEQIEAVQKLFSLSD
;
A
#
# COMPACT_ATOMS: atom_id res chain seq x y z
N MET A 1 -15.76 11.35 -50.44
CA MET A 1 -15.27 10.67 -49.21
C MET A 1 -16.23 9.50 -48.96
N MET A 2 -16.08 8.32 -49.55
CA MET A 2 -15.13 7.22 -49.22
C MET A 2 -15.12 6.97 -47.70
N LYS A 3 -15.59 5.84 -47.15
CA LYS A 3 -15.51 4.42 -47.58
C LYS A 3 -16.81 3.68 -47.19
N THR A 4 -17.62 3.20 -48.14
CA THR A 4 -17.66 1.82 -48.67
C THR A 4 -18.08 0.76 -47.65
N ILE A 5 -19.39 0.50 -47.60
CA ILE A 5 -20.00 -0.74 -47.11
C ILE A 5 -19.63 -1.84 -48.12
N ILE A 6 -18.84 -2.83 -47.69
CA ILE A 6 -18.58 -4.02 -48.48
C ILE A 6 -19.38 -5.16 -47.86
N VAL A 7 -20.52 -5.43 -48.48
CA VAL A 7 -21.27 -6.67 -48.30
C VAL A 7 -20.50 -7.73 -49.09
N TYR A 8 -19.63 -8.50 -48.43
CA TYR A 8 -18.89 -9.56 -49.10
C TYR A 8 -19.73 -10.84 -49.11
N GLN A 9 -20.60 -10.94 -50.13
CA GLN A 9 -21.20 -12.19 -50.55
C GLN A 9 -20.19 -12.92 -51.44
N PHE A 10 -19.49 -13.92 -50.90
CA PHE A 10 -18.98 -15.04 -51.68
C PHE A 10 -19.43 -16.34 -51.01
N GLY A 11 -20.31 -17.05 -51.70
CA GLY A 11 -20.76 -18.38 -51.30
C GLY A 11 -19.91 -19.50 -51.88
N CYS A 12 -20.26 -20.73 -51.46
CA CYS A 12 -19.78 -22.06 -51.86
C CYS A 12 -18.41 -22.49 -51.28
N SER A 13 -18.21 -23.67 -50.71
CA SER A 13 -18.88 -24.96 -50.95
C SER A 13 -18.71 -25.94 -49.77
N LEU A 14 -19.76 -26.71 -49.50
CA LEU A 14 -19.85 -28.03 -48.84
C LEU A 14 -18.73 -28.46 -47.86
N ALA A 15 -18.98 -28.34 -46.55
CA ALA A 15 -18.95 -29.46 -45.59
C ALA A 15 -19.14 -28.93 -44.16
N SER A 16 -19.83 -29.74 -43.36
CA SER A 16 -20.10 -29.60 -41.91
C SER A 16 -21.06 -28.48 -41.50
N ALA A 17 -22.30 -28.90 -41.27
CA ALA A 17 -23.30 -28.23 -40.46
C ALA A 17 -22.78 -28.04 -39.02
N ILE A 18 -21.93 -27.05 -38.82
CA ILE A 18 -21.74 -26.48 -37.50
C ILE A 18 -22.96 -25.60 -37.30
N THR A 19 -23.97 -26.18 -36.64
CA THR A 19 -25.22 -25.49 -36.30
C THR A 19 -24.88 -24.12 -35.73
N PHE A 20 -25.57 -23.06 -36.15
CA PHE A 20 -25.37 -21.69 -35.63
C PHE A 20 -25.38 -21.63 -34.08
N ALA A 21 -25.95 -22.64 -33.41
CA ALA A 21 -25.89 -22.84 -31.96
C ALA A 21 -24.47 -23.07 -31.42
N GLU A 22 -23.58 -23.73 -32.15
CA GLU A 22 -22.18 -23.96 -31.73
C GLU A 22 -21.37 -22.65 -31.78
N VAL A 23 -21.55 -21.84 -32.82
CA VAL A 23 -20.91 -20.52 -32.93
C VAL A 23 -21.44 -19.56 -31.86
N ALA A 24 -22.74 -19.66 -31.53
CA ALA A 24 -23.33 -18.93 -30.41
C ALA A 24 -22.81 -19.41 -29.04
N ARG A 25 -22.53 -20.72 -28.85
CA ARG A 25 -21.86 -21.24 -27.64
C ARG A 25 -20.41 -20.76 -27.54
N VAL A 26 -19.67 -20.73 -28.65
CA VAL A 26 -18.30 -20.19 -28.69
C VAL A 26 -18.30 -18.69 -28.41
N TRP A 27 -19.27 -17.93 -28.92
CA TRP A 27 -19.40 -16.49 -28.64
C TRP A 27 -19.88 -16.21 -27.20
N TRP A 28 -20.82 -16.99 -26.65
CA TRP A 28 -21.22 -16.90 -25.23
C TRP A 28 -20.04 -17.26 -24.32
N ALA A 29 -19.35 -18.38 -24.57
CA ALA A 29 -18.19 -18.80 -23.79
C ALA A 29 -17.02 -17.79 -23.91
N GLY A 30 -16.83 -17.20 -25.10
CA GLY A 30 -15.83 -16.14 -25.31
C GLY A 30 -16.13 -14.85 -24.57
N LEU A 31 -17.42 -14.50 -24.39
CA LEU A 31 -17.84 -13.35 -23.58
C LEU A 31 -17.62 -13.57 -22.07
N GLN A 32 -17.62 -14.83 -21.60
CA GLN A 32 -17.39 -15.16 -20.18
C GLN A 32 -15.91 -15.04 -19.75
N LEU A 33 -14.95 -14.91 -20.68
CA LEU A 33 -13.52 -14.82 -20.38
C LEU A 33 -12.97 -13.39 -20.26
N ILE A 34 -13.81 -12.36 -20.46
CA ILE A 34 -13.42 -10.95 -20.27
C ILE A 34 -14.04 -10.36 -18.99
N ASN A 35 -14.59 -11.18 -18.09
CA ASN A 35 -14.99 -10.72 -16.75
C ASN A 35 -13.79 -10.58 -15.77
N VAL A 36 -12.58 -10.31 -16.30
CA VAL A 36 -11.34 -10.06 -15.53
C VAL A 36 -11.12 -8.56 -15.28
N GLU A 37 -12.12 -7.73 -15.55
CA GLU A 37 -12.23 -6.47 -14.83
C GLU A 37 -13.20 -6.72 -13.69
N GLY A 38 -12.66 -7.21 -12.58
CA GLY A 38 -13.39 -7.14 -11.32
C GLY A 38 -13.93 -5.73 -11.21
N GLU A 39 -15.25 -5.59 -11.09
CA GLU A 39 -15.86 -4.34 -10.67
C GLU A 39 -15.22 -4.00 -9.33
N VAL A 40 -14.18 -3.18 -9.39
CA VAL A 40 -13.64 -2.46 -8.26
C VAL A 40 -14.77 -1.51 -7.87
N THR A 41 -15.69 -2.03 -7.06
CA THR A 41 -16.80 -1.27 -6.51
C THR A 41 -16.23 0.02 -5.92
N LYS A 42 -16.97 1.12 -5.99
CA LYS A 42 -16.52 2.42 -5.43
C LYS A 42 -16.02 2.29 -3.98
N GLU A 43 -16.48 1.27 -3.26
CA GLU A 43 -15.98 0.84 -1.95
C GLU A 43 -14.54 0.32 -1.97
N SER A 44 -14.16 -0.60 -2.87
CA SER A 44 -12.79 -1.13 -2.95
C SER A 44 -11.74 -0.09 -3.39
N VAL A 45 -12.12 0.90 -4.21
CA VAL A 45 -11.27 2.09 -4.48
C VAL A 45 -11.09 2.92 -3.21
N SER A 46 -12.15 3.13 -2.44
CA SER A 46 -12.08 3.92 -1.19
C SER A 46 -11.26 3.23 -0.10
N ILE A 47 -11.36 1.89 0.00
CA ILE A 47 -10.62 1.09 0.97
C ILE A 47 -9.13 1.07 0.64
N SER A 48 -8.75 0.88 -0.63
CA SER A 48 -7.32 0.91 -1.03
C SER A 48 -6.68 2.28 -0.82
N ALA A 49 -7.39 3.37 -1.13
CA ALA A 49 -6.94 4.72 -0.81
C ALA A 49 -6.79 4.95 0.70
N ALA A 50 -7.74 4.45 1.51
CA ALA A 50 -7.66 4.51 2.96
C ALA A 50 -6.50 3.67 3.52
N LYS A 51 -6.30 2.43 3.03
CA LYS A 51 -5.16 1.56 3.37
C LYS A 51 -3.83 2.27 3.12
N ASN A 52 -3.69 2.92 1.97
CA ASN A 52 -2.49 3.68 1.61
C ASN A 52 -2.29 4.91 2.51
N ALA A 53 -3.35 5.69 2.75
CA ALA A 53 -3.29 6.87 3.62
C ALA A 53 -2.88 6.50 5.05
N ILE A 54 -3.43 5.41 5.59
CA ILE A 54 -3.09 4.94 6.93
C ILE A 54 -1.66 4.38 6.96
N THR A 55 -1.25 3.59 5.96
CA THR A 55 0.13 3.11 5.86
C THR A 55 1.11 4.29 5.93
N LEU A 56 0.87 5.36 5.17
CA LEU A 56 1.68 6.57 5.17
C LEU A 56 1.61 7.35 6.51
N ALA A 57 0.46 7.34 7.18
CA ALA A 57 0.30 7.92 8.50
C ALA A 57 1.12 7.16 9.55
N SER A 58 1.19 5.82 9.43
CA SER A 58 1.97 4.90 10.26
C SER A 58 3.42 4.70 9.82
N SER A 59 3.93 5.55 8.94
CA SER A 59 5.33 5.51 8.48
C SER A 59 6.19 6.57 9.15
N CYS A 60 7.48 6.28 9.29
CA CYS A 60 8.47 7.26 9.71
C CYS A 60 8.50 8.44 8.74
N LYS A 61 8.45 9.68 9.24
CA LYS A 61 8.45 10.89 8.42
C LYS A 61 9.82 11.26 7.82
N ILE A 62 10.85 10.46 8.11
CA ILE A 62 12.22 10.66 7.59
C ILE A 62 12.50 9.66 6.45
N CYS A 63 12.33 8.36 6.70
CA CYS A 63 12.60 7.33 5.69
C CYS A 63 11.35 6.81 4.96
N PHE A 64 10.15 7.24 5.36
CA PHE A 64 8.86 6.83 4.79
C PHE A 64 8.53 5.33 4.89
N ILE A 65 9.30 4.57 5.68
CA ILE A 65 9.06 3.15 5.92
C ILE A 65 8.03 2.99 7.06
N PRO A 66 7.05 2.06 6.92
CA PRO A 66 6.08 1.74 7.96
C PRO A 66 6.75 1.33 9.27
N PHE A 67 6.17 1.75 10.39
CA PHE A 67 6.64 1.34 11.71
C PHE A 67 6.39 -0.14 11.97
N THR A 68 7.31 -0.77 12.69
CA THR A 68 7.20 -2.16 13.14
C THR A 68 7.24 -2.22 14.67
N GLU A 69 6.69 -3.24 15.29
CA GLU A 69 6.73 -3.39 16.76
C GLU A 69 8.17 -3.52 17.28
N ASN A 70 9.00 -4.23 16.51
CA ASN A 70 10.37 -4.59 16.86
C ASN A 70 11.34 -4.30 15.71
N GLY A 71 12.63 -4.20 16.03
CA GLY A 71 13.72 -3.98 15.08
C GLY A 71 13.92 -2.52 14.67
N ILE A 72 14.64 -2.32 13.56
CA ILE A 72 15.16 -1.02 13.12
C ILE A 72 14.07 -0.01 12.73
N HIS A 73 12.83 -0.46 12.47
CA HIS A 73 11.68 0.40 12.18
C HIS A 73 10.77 0.61 13.39
N CYS A 74 11.22 0.27 14.60
CA CYS A 74 10.49 0.51 15.82
C CYS A 74 10.30 2.03 16.08
N PRO A 75 9.08 2.52 16.35
CA PRO A 75 8.83 3.92 16.63
C PRO A 75 9.37 4.32 18.01
N ARG A 76 10.40 5.17 18.02
CA ARG A 76 11.03 5.72 19.23
C ARG A 76 10.57 7.15 19.47
N MET A 77 10.19 7.46 20.70
CA MET A 77 9.73 8.81 21.09
C MET A 77 10.87 9.64 21.66
N ILE A 78 11.03 10.86 21.16
CA ILE A 78 12.00 11.83 21.67
C ILE A 78 11.46 12.45 22.96
N LYS A 79 12.15 12.21 24.09
CA LYS A 79 11.67 12.52 25.45
C LYS A 79 11.18 13.96 25.64
N GLU A 80 11.91 14.94 25.11
CA GLU A 80 11.62 16.36 25.36
C GLU A 80 10.46 16.93 24.52
N CYS A 81 10.05 16.27 23.44
CA CYS A 81 9.05 16.81 22.51
C CYS A 81 7.95 15.84 22.08
N GLY A 82 8.07 14.54 22.36
CA GLY A 82 7.07 13.53 22.01
C GLY A 82 7.03 13.15 20.52
N HIS A 83 7.84 13.77 19.66
CA HIS A 83 7.91 13.36 18.26
C HIS A 83 8.45 11.93 18.14
N THR A 84 7.88 11.18 17.19
CA THR A 84 8.21 9.77 16.96
C THR A 84 9.03 9.63 15.68
N VAL A 85 10.14 8.90 15.77
CA VAL A 85 11.05 8.59 14.66
C VAL A 85 11.42 7.11 14.76
N CYS A 86 11.65 6.43 13.64
CA CYS A 86 12.05 5.02 13.70
C CYS A 86 13.46 4.86 14.26
N GLU A 87 13.74 3.72 14.90
CA GLU A 87 15.01 3.42 15.57
C GLU A 87 16.22 3.64 14.67
N LEU A 88 16.19 3.19 13.42
CA LEU A 88 17.25 3.41 12.43
C LEU A 88 17.54 4.90 12.21
N CYS A 89 16.50 5.70 12.02
CA CYS A 89 16.66 7.12 11.78
C CYS A 89 17.14 7.86 13.04
N VAL A 90 16.68 7.46 14.22
CA VAL A 90 17.21 7.98 15.49
C VAL A 90 18.69 7.64 15.62
N ASP A 91 19.08 6.39 15.36
CA ASP A 91 20.46 5.94 15.47
C ASP A 91 21.38 6.73 14.53
N ASN A 92 20.92 6.99 13.30
CA ASN A 92 21.64 7.86 12.36
C ASN A 92 21.75 9.31 12.83
N LEU A 93 20.72 9.87 13.48
CA LEU A 93 20.78 11.22 14.04
C LEU A 93 21.72 11.29 15.25
N LEU A 94 21.76 10.26 16.09
CA LEU A 94 22.66 10.15 17.24
C LEU A 94 24.13 10.00 16.82
N LYS A 95 24.40 9.24 15.76
CA LYS A 95 25.76 9.08 15.19
C LYS A 95 26.41 10.41 14.83
N VAL A 96 25.63 11.40 14.39
CA VAL A 96 26.14 12.74 14.02
C VAL A 96 26.68 13.51 15.25
N ARG A 97 26.25 13.14 16.46
CA ARG A 97 26.60 13.81 17.72
C ARG A 97 27.23 12.84 18.73
N ASP A 98 27.94 11.83 18.24
CA ASP A 98 28.66 10.83 19.06
C ASP A 98 27.79 10.18 20.15
N TYR A 99 26.51 9.92 19.85
CA TYR A 99 25.55 9.29 20.77
C TYR A 99 25.26 10.05 22.07
N THR A 100 25.63 11.34 22.15
CA THR A 100 25.41 12.17 23.34
C THR A 100 23.99 12.75 23.37
N SER A 101 23.63 13.46 22.31
CA SER A 101 22.43 14.28 22.21
C SER A 101 21.72 14.07 20.87
N LEU A 102 20.40 14.18 20.90
CA LEU A 102 19.52 14.10 19.75
C LEU A 102 18.82 15.44 19.55
N GLU A 103 18.98 16.04 18.38
CA GLU A 103 18.16 17.18 17.96
C GLU A 103 16.96 16.69 17.16
N CYS A 104 15.75 17.02 17.61
CA CYS A 104 14.54 16.62 16.90
C CYS A 104 14.46 17.28 15.50
N PRO A 105 14.31 16.50 14.41
CA PRO A 105 14.28 17.06 13.06
C PRO A 105 13.02 17.87 12.75
N PHE A 106 11.97 17.75 13.56
CA PHE A 106 10.69 18.42 13.35
C PHE A 106 10.55 19.73 14.13
N CYS A 107 11.09 19.78 15.36
CA CYS A 107 10.92 20.94 16.25
C CYS A 107 12.24 21.50 16.81
N ARG A 108 13.39 20.93 16.43
CA ARG A 108 14.75 21.33 16.83
C ARG A 108 15.03 21.28 18.34
N LYS A 109 14.13 20.68 19.13
CA LYS A 109 14.37 20.48 20.56
C LYS A 109 15.47 19.43 20.76
N VAL A 110 16.45 19.77 21.58
CA VAL A 110 17.57 18.88 21.93
C VAL A 110 17.16 17.99 23.10
N THR A 111 17.57 16.72 23.05
CA THR A 111 17.32 15.72 24.09
C THR A 111 18.61 14.97 24.37
N ASP A 112 19.01 14.89 25.63
CA ASP A 112 20.16 14.08 26.03
C ASP A 112 19.75 12.61 26.12
N VAL A 113 20.44 11.76 25.36
CA VAL A 113 20.17 10.31 25.29
C VAL A 113 21.29 9.53 25.96
N ASN A 114 22.55 9.94 25.73
CA ASN A 114 23.76 9.30 26.25
C ASN A 114 23.79 7.78 26.01
N GLY A 115 23.53 7.37 24.76
CA GLY A 115 23.50 5.96 24.37
C GLY A 115 22.76 5.70 23.06
N PRO A 116 22.51 4.42 22.73
CA PRO A 116 21.89 4.02 21.47
C PRO A 116 20.40 4.40 21.40
N ALA A 117 19.85 4.40 20.18
CA ALA A 117 18.45 4.71 19.91
C ALA A 117 17.45 3.86 20.73
N GLU A 118 17.83 2.63 21.10
CA GLU A 118 17.02 1.71 21.89
C GLU A 118 16.67 2.24 23.30
N MET A 119 17.46 3.17 23.84
CA MET A 119 17.21 3.80 25.14
C MET A 119 16.03 4.78 25.13
N LEU A 120 15.58 5.20 23.94
CA LEU A 120 14.37 6.00 23.82
C LEU A 120 13.12 5.10 23.96
N PRO A 121 12.09 5.58 24.66
CA PRO A 121 10.87 4.80 24.85
C PRO A 121 10.17 4.50 23.52
N LYS A 122 9.61 3.29 23.39
CA LYS A 122 8.75 2.92 22.26
C LYS A 122 7.42 3.66 22.34
N ASN A 123 6.85 4.03 21.20
CA ASN A 123 5.49 4.55 21.13
C ASN A 123 4.47 3.40 21.07
N PHE A 124 4.15 2.80 22.22
CA PHE A 124 3.20 1.68 22.30
C PHE A 124 1.79 2.06 21.82
N ALA A 125 1.33 3.29 22.09
CA ALA A 125 0.03 3.76 21.64
C ALA A 125 -0.08 3.79 20.11
N LEU A 126 0.98 4.22 19.41
CA LEU A 126 1.04 4.19 17.95
C LEU A 126 1.05 2.74 17.43
N LEU A 127 1.81 1.85 18.08
CA LEU A 127 1.87 0.44 17.68
C LEU A 127 0.51 -0.25 17.82
N GLU A 128 -0.20 -0.02 18.91
CA GLU A 128 -1.55 -0.55 19.14
C GLU A 128 -2.55 -0.06 18.08
N GLN A 129 -2.48 1.23 17.70
CA GLN A 129 -3.30 1.79 16.63
C GLN A 129 -3.01 1.14 15.26
N ILE A 130 -1.73 0.93 14.95
CA ILE A 130 -1.31 0.26 13.70
C ILE A 130 -1.86 -1.16 13.66
N GLU A 131 -1.70 -1.92 14.75
CA GLU A 131 -2.17 -3.30 14.83
C GLU A 131 -3.71 -3.38 14.72
N ALA A 132 -4.43 -2.50 15.40
CA ALA A 132 -5.89 -2.43 15.34
C ALA A 132 -6.36 -2.18 13.90
N VAL A 133 -5.75 -1.23 13.20
CA VAL A 133 -6.12 -0.92 11.82
C VAL A 133 -5.76 -2.05 10.86
N GLN A 134 -4.58 -2.69 11.03
CA GLN A 134 -4.20 -3.85 10.22
C GLN A 134 -5.19 -5.01 10.37
N LYS A 135 -5.67 -5.25 11.60
CA LYS A 135 -6.72 -6.25 11.87
C LYS A 135 -8.02 -5.89 11.14
N LEU A 136 -8.46 -4.64 11.19
CA LEU A 136 -9.66 -4.19 10.48
C LEU A 136 -9.56 -4.45 8.97
N PHE A 137 -8.40 -4.21 8.37
CA PHE A 137 -8.19 -4.45 6.95
C PHE A 137 -8.14 -5.94 6.60
N SER A 138 -7.55 -6.78 7.46
CA SER A 138 -7.54 -8.23 7.24
C SER A 138 -8.92 -8.90 7.31
N LEU A 139 -9.91 -8.24 7.92
CA LEU A 139 -11.31 -8.71 7.96
C LEU A 139 -12.11 -8.28 6.72
N SER A 140 -11.59 -7.33 5.94
CA SER A 140 -12.25 -6.80 4.73
C SER A 140 -11.77 -7.45 3.43
N ASP A 141 -10.72 -8.27 3.50
CA ASP A 141 -10.13 -9.03 2.39
C ASP A 141 -10.62 -10.48 2.41
#